data_AF-A0A327K0A4-F1
#
_entry.id   AF-A0A327K0A4-F1
#
_cell.length_a   1.000
_cell.length_b   1.000
_cell.length_c   1.000
_cell.angle_alpha   90.00
_cell.angle_beta   90.00
_cell.angle_gamma   90.00
#
_symmetry.space_group_name_H-M   'P 1'
#
loop_
_entity.id
_entity.type
_entity.pdbx_description
1 polymer ?
#
loop_
_entity_poly.entity_id
_entity_poly.type
_entity_poly.pdbx_seq_one_letter_code
_entity_poly.pdbx_strand_id
1 'polypeptide(L)'
;SSEKAISLIALEENNIPYVFPQRVIDEAEAAKAAGMAHRDDWRDLPLITIDPADARDHDDAVYAKPDPDNAGGHIVTVAIADVAYYVR
;
A
#
# COMPACT_ATOMS: atom_id res chain seq x y z
N SER A 1 -19.93 -22.94 1.92
CA SER A 1 -20.25 -22.45 0.56
C SER A 1 -19.41 -23.24 -0.43
N SER A 2 -19.96 -23.63 -1.57
CA SER A 2 -19.25 -24.29 -2.68
C SER A 2 -18.09 -23.44 -3.22
N GLU A 3 -18.18 -22.11 -3.11
CA GLU A 3 -17.13 -21.18 -3.57
C GLU A 3 -15.81 -21.38 -2.82
N LYS A 4 -15.83 -21.54 -1.49
CA LYS A 4 -14.60 -21.81 -0.71
C LYS A 4 -13.91 -23.10 -1.16
N ALA A 5 -14.67 -24.14 -1.50
CA ALA A 5 -14.11 -25.40 -1.97
C ALA A 5 -13.47 -25.24 -3.36
N ILE A 6 -14.10 -24.49 -4.27
CA ILE A 6 -13.56 -24.20 -5.60
C ILE A 6 -12.27 -23.36 -5.49
N SER A 7 -12.25 -22.33 -4.64
CA SER A 7 -11.05 -21.52 -4.40
C SER A 7 -9.89 -22.34 -3.84
N LEU A 8 -10.15 -23.25 -2.89
CA LEU A 8 -9.10 -24.11 -2.32
C LEU A 8 -8.51 -25.07 -3.35
N ILE A 9 -9.34 -25.67 -4.20
CA ILE A 9 -8.85 -26.53 -5.30
C ILE A 9 -7.93 -25.72 -6.23
N ALA A 10 -8.33 -24.50 -6.61
CA ALA A 10 -7.53 -23.65 -7.49
C ALA A 10 -6.18 -23.25 -6.86
N LEU A 11 -6.15 -22.97 -5.55
CA LEU A 11 -4.91 -22.66 -4.83
C LEU A 11 -3.94 -23.85 -4.82
N GLU A 12 -4.45 -25.06 -4.57
CA GLU A 12 -3.65 -26.28 -4.55
C GLU A 12 -3.15 -26.65 -5.97
N GLU A 13 -4.02 -26.62 -6.99
CA GLU A 13 -3.64 -26.93 -8.38
C GLU A 13 -2.54 -26.01 -8.92
N ASN A 14 -2.55 -24.74 -8.50
CA ASN A 14 -1.57 -23.74 -8.94
C ASN A 14 -0.41 -23.56 -7.96
N ASN A 15 -0.35 -24.37 -6.89
CA ASN A 15 0.67 -24.27 -5.83
C ASN A 15 0.84 -22.85 -5.28
N ILE A 16 -0.28 -22.14 -5.07
CA ILE A 16 -0.28 -20.77 -4.53
C ILE A 16 -0.29 -20.84 -3.00
N PRO A 17 0.74 -20.31 -2.31
CA PRO A 17 0.74 -20.25 -0.86
C PRO A 17 -0.38 -19.34 -0.34
N TYR A 18 -1.23 -19.87 0.52
CA TYR A 18 -2.37 -19.13 1.10
C TYR A 18 -2.37 -19.08 2.63
N VAL A 19 -1.40 -19.75 3.26
CA VAL A 19 -1.20 -19.74 4.72
C VAL A 19 0.09 -19.01 5.01
N PHE A 20 0.01 -17.91 5.77
CA PHE A 20 1.19 -17.24 6.29
C PHE A 20 1.80 -18.07 7.44
N PRO A 21 3.13 -18.27 7.47
CA PRO A 21 3.80 -18.90 8.60
C PRO A 21 3.56 -18.12 9.90
N GLN A 22 3.44 -18.80 11.04
CA GLN A 22 3.17 -18.15 12.34
C GLN A 22 4.14 -17.00 12.64
N ARG A 23 5.44 -17.19 12.37
CA ARG A 23 6.46 -16.13 12.55
C ARG A 23 6.14 -14.83 11.79
N VAL A 24 5.52 -14.92 10.60
CA VAL A 24 5.16 -13.76 9.78
C VAL A 24 3.98 -13.02 10.40
N ILE A 25 3.01 -13.77 10.93
CA ILE A 25 1.89 -13.19 11.67
C ILE A 25 2.40 -12.48 12.93
N ASP A 26 3.27 -13.13 13.71
CA ASP A 26 3.85 -12.56 14.92
C ASP A 26 4.65 -11.28 14.64
N GLU A 27 5.45 -11.26 13.56
CA GLU A 27 6.18 -10.06 13.11
C GLU A 27 5.22 -8.92 12.69
N ALA A 28 4.16 -9.24 11.95
CA ALA A 28 3.17 -8.27 11.51
C ALA A 28 2.37 -7.67 12.69
N GLU A 29 1.97 -8.48 13.66
CA GLU A 29 1.28 -8.02 14.88
C GLU A 29 2.18 -7.15 15.77
N ALA A 30 3.49 -7.42 15.77
CA ALA A 30 4.48 -6.63 16.52
C ALA A 30 4.90 -5.33 15.82
N ALA A 31 4.56 -5.15 14.53
CA ALA A 31 4.95 -3.99 13.75
C ALA A 31 4.39 -2.70 14.35
N LYS A 32 5.23 -1.65 14.39
CA LYS A 32 4.85 -0.31 14.88
C LYS A 32 4.93 0.69 13.76
N ALA A 33 4.07 1.70 13.81
CA ALA A 33 4.08 2.79 12.84
C ALA A 33 5.48 3.38 12.66
N ALA A 34 5.84 3.66 11.41
CA ALA A 34 7.09 4.33 11.09
C ALA A 34 7.17 5.70 11.78
N GLY A 35 8.34 5.99 12.38
CA GLY A 35 8.62 7.32 12.93
C GLY A 35 8.94 8.33 11.84
N MET A 36 9.00 9.61 12.24
CA MET A 36 9.37 10.73 11.35
C MET A 36 10.89 10.96 11.24
N ALA A 37 11.71 10.22 12.00
CA ALA A 37 13.15 10.36 11.92
C ALA A 37 13.61 10.05 10.48
N HIS A 38 14.38 10.97 9.88
CA HIS A 38 14.85 10.90 8.49
C HIS A 38 13.75 10.94 7.42
N ARG A 39 12.56 11.49 7.73
CA ARG A 39 11.49 11.73 6.76
C ARG A 39 11.18 13.23 6.65
N ASP A 40 10.91 13.69 5.44
CA ASP A 40 10.29 14.99 5.23
C ASP A 40 8.81 14.91 5.62
N ASP A 41 8.29 15.99 6.22
CA ASP A 41 6.91 16.04 6.69
C ASP A 41 5.99 16.65 5.63
N TRP A 42 5.20 15.81 4.97
CA TRP A 42 4.26 16.21 3.93
C TRP A 42 2.80 16.06 4.36
N ARG A 43 2.51 15.97 5.67
CA ARG A 43 1.14 15.74 6.19
C ARG A 43 0.16 16.88 5.87
N ASP A 44 0.66 18.09 5.61
CA ASP A 44 -0.16 19.24 5.20
C ASP A 44 -0.48 19.25 3.70
N LEU A 45 0.17 18.40 2.91
CA LEU A 45 -0.13 18.26 1.48
C LEU A 45 -1.43 17.46 1.33
N PRO A 46 -2.44 17.95 0.58
CA PRO A 46 -3.73 17.30 0.47
C PRO A 46 -3.68 16.13 -0.53
N LEU A 47 -2.87 15.12 -0.18
CA LEU A 47 -2.79 13.85 -0.90
C LEU A 47 -4.12 13.11 -0.80
N ILE A 48 -4.53 12.49 -1.91
CA ILE A 48 -5.72 11.64 -1.99
C ILE A 48 -5.38 10.29 -2.60
N THR A 49 -6.15 9.26 -2.27
CA THR A 49 -6.12 7.95 -2.94
C THR A 49 -7.39 7.81 -3.79
N ILE A 50 -7.33 7.05 -4.89
CA ILE A 50 -8.47 6.83 -5.78
C ILE A 50 -8.52 5.33 -6.10
N ASP A 51 -9.42 4.64 -5.43
CA ASP A 51 -9.46 3.17 -5.41
C ASP A 51 -10.90 2.63 -5.56
N PRO A 52 -11.07 1.36 -5.95
CA PRO A 52 -12.34 0.65 -5.81
C PRO A 52 -12.88 0.69 -4.36
N ALA A 53 -14.21 0.65 -4.20
CA ALA A 53 -14.85 0.79 -2.89
C ALA A 53 -14.54 -0.36 -1.90
N ASP A 54 -14.13 -1.51 -2.42
CA ASP A 54 -13.77 -2.71 -1.66
C ASP A 54 -12.26 -2.85 -1.42
N ALA A 55 -11.43 -1.97 -2.01
CA ALA A 55 -9.99 -1.93 -1.75
C ALA A 55 -9.70 -1.67 -0.26
N ARG A 56 -8.58 -2.21 0.22
CA ARG A 56 -8.12 -2.10 1.62
C ARG A 56 -6.63 -1.74 1.73
N ASP A 57 -5.94 -1.79 0.62
CA ASP A 57 -4.50 -1.77 0.38
C ASP A 57 -4.15 -0.51 -0.44
N HIS A 58 -4.41 0.66 0.13
CA HIS A 58 -4.11 1.94 -0.51
C HIS A 58 -2.60 2.22 -0.49
N ASP A 59 -1.91 1.75 -1.52
CA ASP A 59 -0.45 1.79 -1.61
C ASP A 59 0.09 3.07 -2.26
N ASP A 60 -0.78 3.91 -2.84
CA ASP A 60 -0.41 5.19 -3.43
C ASP A 60 -1.36 6.32 -3.08
N ALA A 61 -0.81 7.54 -3.09
CA ALA A 61 -1.56 8.78 -2.97
C ALA A 61 -1.00 9.84 -3.90
N VAL A 62 -1.87 10.68 -4.44
CA VAL A 62 -1.51 11.68 -5.46
C VAL A 62 -1.96 13.09 -5.06
N TYR A 63 -1.18 14.07 -5.50
CA TYR A 63 -1.54 15.48 -5.47
C TYR A 63 -0.94 16.18 -6.69
N ALA A 64 -1.66 17.12 -7.29
CA ALA A 64 -1.18 17.91 -8.40
C ALA A 64 -1.52 19.39 -8.22
N LYS A 65 -0.59 20.27 -8.61
CA LYS A 65 -0.79 21.71 -8.68
C LYS A 65 -0.15 22.28 -9.95
N PRO A 66 -0.61 23.43 -10.46
CA PRO A 66 0.08 24.14 -11.53
C PRO A 66 1.54 24.42 -11.16
N ASP A 67 2.43 24.32 -12.14
CA ASP A 67 3.83 24.68 -12.00
C ASP A 67 4.02 26.19 -12.26
N PRO A 68 4.47 26.99 -11.27
CA PRO A 68 4.68 28.43 -11.46
C PRO A 68 5.80 28.75 -12.45
N ASP A 69 6.74 27.82 -12.67
CA ASP A 69 7.94 28.03 -13.50
C ASP A 69 7.79 27.42 -14.90
N ASN A 70 6.69 26.72 -15.18
CA ASN A 70 6.43 26.05 -16.44
C ASN A 70 4.99 26.32 -16.91
N ALA A 71 4.82 27.24 -17.86
CA ALA A 71 3.49 27.65 -18.34
C ALA A 71 2.69 26.47 -18.90
N GLY A 72 1.55 26.16 -18.28
CA GLY A 72 0.71 25.00 -18.61
C GLY A 72 1.18 23.67 -17.99
N GLY A 73 2.33 23.67 -17.32
CA GLY A 73 2.88 22.55 -16.58
C GLY A 73 2.22 22.35 -15.22
N HIS A 74 2.45 21.16 -14.63
CA HIS A 74 1.98 20.78 -13.31
C HIS A 74 3.10 20.07 -12.55
N ILE A 75 3.15 20.31 -11.24
CA ILE A 75 3.96 19.51 -10.32
C ILE A 75 3.05 18.43 -9.77
N VAL A 76 3.38 17.17 -10.08
CA VAL A 76 2.66 16.00 -9.57
C VAL A 76 3.50 15.33 -8.49
N THR A 77 2.87 15.13 -7.34
CA THR A 77 3.42 14.35 -6.23
C THR A 77 2.75 12.99 -6.22
N VAL A 78 3.55 11.94 -6.21
CA VAL A 78 3.10 10.54 -6.04
C VAL A 78 3.78 10.01 -4.79
N ALA A 79 3.00 9.76 -3.74
CA ALA A 79 3.46 9.15 -2.51
C ALA A 79 3.13 7.66 -2.56
N ILE A 80 4.11 6.79 -2.32
CA ILE A 80 3.95 5.34 -2.31
C ILE A 80 4.17 4.82 -0.89
N ALA A 81 3.39 3.82 -0.48
CA ALA A 81 3.55 3.13 0.78
C ALA A 81 4.99 2.61 0.93
N ASP A 82 5.62 2.95 2.04
CA ASP A 82 6.99 2.55 2.35
C ASP A 82 7.03 1.12 2.90
N VAL A 83 6.67 0.14 2.07
CA VAL A 83 6.60 -1.28 2.45
C VAL A 83 7.96 -1.82 2.88
N ALA A 84 9.04 -1.35 2.24
CA ALA A 84 10.41 -1.78 2.55
C ALA A 84 10.89 -1.38 3.95
N TYR A 85 10.28 -0.37 4.57
CA TYR A 85 10.53 -0.07 5.97
C TYR A 85 10.09 -1.22 6.91
N TYR A 86 8.97 -1.85 6.59
CA TYR A 86 8.32 -2.89 7.39
C TYR A 86 8.79 -4.31 7.05
N VAL A 87 9.04 -4.59 5.77
CA VAL A 87 9.48 -5.91 5.29
C VAL A 87 10.98 -5.90 5.05
N ARG A 88 11.76 -6.60 5.88
CA ARG A 88 13.23 -6.63 5.86
C ARG A 88 13.78 -8.05 5.70
#